data_AF-A0A533VQ29-F1
#
_entry.id   AF-A0A533VQ29-F1
#
_cell.length_a   1.000
_cell.length_b   1.000
_cell.length_c   1.000
_cell.angle_alpha   90.00
_cell.angle_beta   90.00
_cell.angle_gamma   90.00
#
_symmetry.space_group_name_H-M   'P 1'
#
loop_
_entity.id
_entity.type
_entity.pdbx_description
1 polymer ?
#
loop_
_entity_poly.entity_id
_entity_poly.type
_entity_poly.pdbx_seq_one_letter_code
_entity_poly.pdbx_strand_id
1 'polypeptide(L)'
;MPLRGASANNENAAFKHNQSKSCQNSRARSLKRHNLLITSDLVGDFEVRRLRRFANVYGSSELEEKTLADRLRETDALLISFWPEFLTDETLRRMKRLRFIQGILVGVDHIPFGALPRKVVVCSNAGAYSLEVGEHAFGLLLSAA
;
A
#
# COMPACT_ATOMS: atom_id res chain seq x y z
N MET A 1 -44.09 48.35 29.30
CA MET A 1 -43.34 48.96 28.18
C MET A 1 -42.21 47.99 27.80
N PRO A 2 -42.28 47.23 26.69
CA PRO A 2 -41.19 46.33 26.29
C PRO A 2 -40.31 46.97 25.20
N LEU A 3 -38.99 46.74 25.26
CA LEU A 3 -38.01 47.20 24.28
C LEU A 3 -37.63 46.07 23.29
N ARG A 4 -37.76 46.43 22.01
CA ARG A 4 -37.18 45.91 20.76
C ARG A 4 -36.18 44.74 20.82
N GLY A 5 -36.46 43.75 19.95
CA GLY A 5 -35.50 42.75 19.49
C GLY A 5 -34.82 43.09 18.16
N ALA A 6 -34.01 42.10 17.75
CA ALA A 6 -33.38 41.85 16.44
C ALA A 6 -32.07 42.58 16.11
N SER A 7 -30.95 41.84 16.05
CA SER A 7 -30.28 41.45 14.79
C SER A 7 -28.95 40.76 15.07
N ALA A 8 -28.91 39.43 14.98
CA ALA A 8 -27.67 38.64 15.04
C ALA A 8 -27.83 37.38 14.18
N ASN A 9 -28.00 37.52 12.85
CA ASN A 9 -28.25 36.36 11.98
C ASN A 9 -27.54 36.37 10.62
N ASN A 10 -26.63 37.31 10.31
CA ASN A 10 -26.08 37.38 8.94
C ASN A 10 -24.62 36.92 8.78
N GLU A 11 -23.79 36.92 9.84
CA GLU A 11 -22.36 36.56 9.70
C GLU A 11 -22.11 35.03 9.74
N ASN A 12 -22.97 34.28 10.45
CA ASN A 12 -22.85 32.81 10.55
C ASN A 12 -23.25 32.07 9.27
N ALA A 13 -24.02 32.69 8.38
CA ALA A 13 -24.42 32.08 7.11
C ALA A 13 -23.28 32.11 6.07
N ALA A 14 -22.53 33.22 6.00
CA ALA A 14 -21.41 33.39 5.09
C ALA A 14 -20.24 32.45 5.43
N PHE A 15 -19.96 32.24 6.72
CA PHE A 15 -18.89 31.35 7.16
C PHE A 15 -19.20 29.87 6.89
N LYS A 16 -20.44 29.43 7.11
CA LYS A 16 -20.90 28.06 6.79
C LYS A 16 -20.91 27.79 5.27
N HIS A 17 -21.27 28.79 4.47
CA HIS A 17 -21.29 28.66 3.02
C HIS A 17 -19.87 28.55 2.43
N ASN A 18 -18.88 29.23 3.03
CA ASN A 18 -17.48 29.19 2.58
C ASN A 18 -16.77 27.89 3.01
N GLN A 19 -17.10 27.33 4.19
CA GLN A 19 -16.61 26.01 4.61
C GLN A 19 -17.22 24.85 3.80
N SER A 20 -18.51 24.95 3.44
CA SER A 20 -19.16 23.94 2.58
C SER A 20 -18.55 23.93 1.18
N LYS A 21 -18.19 25.09 0.61
CA LYS A 21 -17.54 25.18 -0.71
C LYS A 21 -16.08 24.71 -0.67
N SER A 22 -15.34 25.02 0.40
CA SER A 22 -13.98 24.50 0.64
C SER A 22 -13.95 22.97 0.75
N CYS A 23 -14.92 22.38 1.45
CA CYS A 23 -15.02 20.93 1.65
C CYS A 23 -15.63 20.18 0.43
N GLN A 24 -16.32 20.88 -0.47
CA GLN A 24 -16.83 20.33 -1.73
C GLN A 24 -15.79 20.40 -2.86
N ASN A 25 -14.93 21.41 -2.88
CA ASN A 25 -13.87 21.55 -3.89
C ASN A 25 -12.69 20.57 -3.70
N SER A 26 -12.57 19.93 -2.53
CA SER A 26 -11.57 18.87 -2.28
C SER A 26 -11.99 17.50 -2.81
N ARG A 27 -13.26 17.31 -3.20
CA ARG A 27 -13.83 16.02 -3.63
C ARG A 27 -13.75 15.75 -5.14
N ALA A 28 -13.14 16.64 -5.92
CA ALA A 28 -13.05 16.52 -7.37
C ALA A 28 -11.61 16.49 -7.93
N ARG A 29 -10.59 16.24 -7.08
CA ARG A 29 -9.36 15.65 -7.60
C ARG A 29 -9.60 14.16 -7.68
N SER A 30 -9.79 13.65 -8.90
CA SER A 30 -9.55 12.23 -9.19
C SER A 30 -8.14 11.92 -8.69
N LEU A 31 -8.03 11.43 -7.45
CA LEU A 31 -6.75 11.03 -6.89
C LEU A 31 -6.31 9.86 -7.76
N LYS A 32 -5.23 10.07 -8.51
CA LYS A 32 -4.62 9.03 -9.33
C LYS A 32 -4.43 7.80 -8.46
N ARG A 33 -5.14 6.71 -8.78
CA ARG A 33 -5.02 5.45 -8.05
C ARG A 33 -3.67 4.84 -8.39
N HIS A 34 -2.97 4.40 -7.36
CA HIS A 34 -1.72 3.68 -7.52
C HIS A 34 -2.02 2.22 -7.89
N ASN A 35 -1.12 1.62 -8.65
CA ASN A 35 -1.18 0.22 -9.03
C ASN A 35 -0.28 -0.59 -8.09
N LEU A 36 -0.90 -1.51 -7.35
CA LEU A 36 -0.26 -2.45 -6.44
C LEU A 36 -0.27 -3.84 -7.07
N LEU A 37 0.91 -4.42 -7.24
CA LEU A 37 1.07 -5.82 -7.64
C LEU A 37 1.45 -6.65 -6.41
N ILE A 38 0.63 -7.65 -6.10
CA ILE A 38 0.85 -8.63 -5.04
C ILE A 38 1.46 -9.86 -5.69
N THR A 39 2.65 -10.27 -5.22
CA THR A 39 3.35 -11.46 -5.73
C THR A 39 3.36 -12.60 -4.73
N SER A 40 2.58 -12.46 -3.65
CA SER A 40 2.51 -13.39 -2.54
C SER A 40 1.11 -13.97 -2.44
N ASP A 41 1.04 -15.27 -2.19
CA ASP A 41 -0.14 -16.05 -1.84
C ASP A 41 -0.51 -15.93 -0.34
N LEU A 42 0.34 -15.30 0.48
CA LEU A 42 0.09 -15.08 1.90
C LEU A 42 -0.94 -13.99 2.19
N VAL A 43 -1.44 -13.30 1.16
CA VAL A 43 -2.42 -12.21 1.29
C VAL A 43 -3.81 -12.75 0.98
N GLY A 44 -4.67 -12.83 1.99
CA GLY A 44 -6.04 -13.31 1.83
C GLY A 44 -6.95 -12.34 1.06
N ASP A 45 -8.08 -12.88 0.58
CA ASP A 45 -9.09 -12.12 -0.17
C ASP A 45 -9.67 -10.94 0.63
N PHE A 46 -9.75 -11.07 1.95
CA PHE A 46 -10.25 -10.00 2.82
C PHE A 46 -9.32 -8.79 2.81
N GLU A 47 -8.02 -9.01 2.92
CA GLU A 47 -6.96 -8.02 2.86
C GLU A 47 -6.92 -7.38 1.47
N VAL A 48 -6.95 -8.19 0.40
CA VAL A 48 -7.01 -7.71 -0.98
C VAL A 48 -8.22 -6.80 -1.20
N ARG A 49 -9.41 -7.19 -0.72
CA ARG A 49 -10.63 -6.37 -0.80
C ARG A 49 -10.49 -5.05 -0.07
N ARG A 50 -9.82 -5.03 1.08
CA ARG A 50 -9.56 -3.81 1.85
C ARG A 50 -8.56 -2.89 1.12
N LEU A 51 -7.49 -3.45 0.55
CA LEU A 51 -6.50 -2.72 -0.25
C LEU A 51 -7.09 -2.12 -1.52
N ARG A 52 -8.05 -2.81 -2.16
CA ARG A 52 -8.79 -2.33 -3.33
C ARG A 52 -9.59 -1.05 -3.09
N ARG A 53 -9.74 -0.59 -1.84
CA ARG A 53 -10.31 0.73 -1.52
C ARG A 53 -9.33 1.88 -1.80
N PHE A 54 -8.03 1.63 -1.75
CA PHE A 54 -6.99 2.66 -1.85
C PHE A 54 -6.17 2.58 -3.15
N ALA A 55 -6.03 1.40 -3.73
CA ALA A 55 -5.23 1.14 -4.92
C ALA A 55 -5.98 0.23 -5.92
N ASN A 56 -5.48 0.19 -7.16
CA ASN A 56 -5.79 -0.88 -8.07
C ASN A 56 -4.88 -2.06 -7.71
N VAL A 57 -5.45 -3.20 -7.37
CA VAL A 57 -4.71 -4.35 -6.81
C VAL A 57 -4.80 -5.52 -7.77
N TYR A 58 -3.64 -6.07 -8.10
CA TYR A 58 -3.49 -7.21 -9.02
C TYR A 58 -2.68 -8.30 -8.32
N GLY A 59 -3.12 -9.56 -8.37
CA GLY A 59 -2.33 -10.71 -7.95
C GLY A 59 -1.54 -11.26 -9.13
N SER A 60 -0.24 -11.56 -8.95
CA SER A 60 0.58 -12.09 -10.05
C SER A 60 0.14 -13.49 -10.51
N SER A 61 -0.41 -14.30 -9.61
CA SER A 61 -0.95 -15.63 -9.91
C SER A 61 -2.25 -15.60 -10.72
N GLU A 62 -2.96 -14.46 -10.73
CA GLU A 62 -4.22 -14.27 -11.44
C GLU A 62 -4.01 -13.76 -12.88
N LEU A 63 -2.77 -13.43 -13.26
CA LEU A 63 -2.45 -12.79 -14.53
C LEU A 63 -1.77 -13.74 -15.50
N GLU A 64 -2.26 -13.77 -16.74
CA GLU A 64 -1.54 -14.35 -17.86
C GLU A 64 -0.23 -13.59 -18.14
N GLU A 65 0.77 -14.27 -18.71
CA GLU A 65 2.13 -13.73 -18.91
C GLU A 65 2.15 -12.41 -19.70
N LYS A 66 1.40 -12.32 -20.81
CA LYS A 66 1.31 -11.10 -21.62
C LYS A 66 0.72 -9.94 -20.83
N THR A 67 -0.31 -10.22 -20.04
CA THR A 67 -0.97 -9.24 -19.17
C THR A 67 -0.05 -8.81 -18.02
N LEU A 68 0.74 -9.73 -17.47
CA LEU A 68 1.71 -9.44 -16.42
C LEU A 68 2.78 -8.46 -16.92
N ALA A 69 3.33 -8.65 -18.12
CA ALA A 69 4.35 -7.77 -18.68
C ALA A 69 3.86 -6.32 -18.82
N ASP A 70 2.61 -6.13 -19.27
CA ASP A 70 1.99 -4.80 -19.35
C ASP A 70 1.78 -4.21 -17.96
N ARG A 71 1.30 -5.01 -17.00
CA ARG A 71 1.09 -4.57 -15.61
C ARG A 71 2.38 -4.15 -14.92
N LEU A 72 3.48 -4.87 -15.13
CA LEU A 72 4.80 -4.53 -14.55
C LEU A 72 5.24 -3.10 -14.90
N ARG A 73 4.96 -2.62 -16.13
CA ARG A 73 5.29 -1.24 -16.53
C ARG A 73 4.48 -0.19 -15.77
N GLU A 74 3.26 -0.56 -15.39
CA GLU A 74 2.29 0.31 -14.74
C GLU A 74 2.32 0.26 -13.20
N THR A 75 3.01 -0.72 -12.62
CA THR A 75 3.11 -0.96 -11.18
C THR A 75 3.83 0.19 -10.47
N ASP A 76 3.19 0.75 -9.45
CA ASP A 76 3.77 1.77 -8.57
C ASP A 76 4.34 1.14 -7.29
N ALA A 77 3.70 0.07 -6.80
CA ALA A 77 4.08 -0.61 -5.56
C ALA A 77 4.06 -2.14 -5.72
N LEU A 78 4.99 -2.82 -5.05
CA LEU A 78 5.04 -4.27 -4.90
C LEU A 78 4.74 -4.67 -3.45
N LEU A 79 4.07 -5.80 -3.29
CA LEU A 79 3.89 -6.47 -2.01
C LEU A 79 4.32 -7.94 -2.15
N ILE A 80 5.37 -8.31 -1.42
CA ILE A 80 6.14 -9.54 -1.66
C ILE A 80 6.34 -10.33 -0.35
N SER A 81 6.39 -11.66 -0.45
CA SER A 81 6.90 -12.54 0.62
C SER A 81 8.34 -13.01 0.34
N PHE A 82 8.63 -13.30 -0.92
CA PHE A 82 9.94 -13.59 -1.48
C PHE A 82 10.14 -12.82 -2.77
N TRP A 83 11.37 -12.77 -3.29
CA TRP A 83 11.62 -12.18 -4.60
C TRP A 83 11.09 -13.12 -5.69
N PRO A 84 10.09 -12.69 -6.48
CA PRO A 84 9.49 -13.55 -7.49
C PRO A 84 10.45 -13.73 -8.68
N GLU A 85 10.54 -14.96 -9.19
CA GLU A 85 11.50 -15.33 -10.26
C GLU A 85 11.33 -14.50 -11.54
N PHE A 86 10.10 -14.10 -11.87
CA PHE A 86 9.82 -13.28 -13.05
C PHE A 86 10.31 -11.81 -12.92
N LEU A 87 10.68 -11.36 -11.72
CA LEU A 87 11.31 -10.05 -11.49
C LEU A 87 12.83 -10.13 -11.68
N THR A 88 13.25 -10.50 -12.88
CA THR A 88 14.65 -10.41 -13.31
C THR A 88 15.10 -8.96 -13.42
N ASP A 89 16.41 -8.72 -13.49
CA ASP A 89 16.98 -7.39 -13.75
C ASP A 89 16.37 -6.71 -15.00
N GLU A 90 16.04 -7.50 -16.03
CA GLU A 90 15.45 -6.97 -17.25
C GLU A 90 14.01 -6.50 -17.04
N THR A 91 13.17 -7.30 -16.37
CA THR A 91 11.78 -6.93 -16.12
C THR A 91 11.70 -5.79 -15.09
N LEU A 92 12.56 -5.80 -14.08
CA LEU A 92 12.69 -4.72 -13.10
C LEU A 92 13.06 -3.39 -13.78
N ARG A 93 13.96 -3.40 -14.76
CA ARG A 93 14.28 -2.21 -15.57
C ARG A 93 13.08 -1.67 -16.34
N ARG A 94 12.08 -2.48 -16.68
CA ARG A 94 10.84 -2.06 -17.37
C ARG A 94 9.82 -1.43 -16.41
N MET A 95 9.94 -1.65 -15.10
CA MET A 95 9.05 -1.10 -14.06
C MET A 95 9.33 0.38 -13.76
N LYS A 96 9.17 1.25 -14.75
CA LYS A 96 9.56 2.68 -14.64
C LYS A 96 8.80 3.45 -13.56
N ARG A 97 7.61 2.99 -13.16
CA ARG A 97 6.75 3.61 -12.15
C ARG A 97 6.99 3.11 -10.73
N LEU A 98 7.74 2.01 -10.57
CA LEU A 98 8.00 1.43 -9.25
C LEU A 98 8.66 2.46 -8.34
N ARG A 99 8.09 2.61 -7.15
CA ARG A 99 8.52 3.56 -6.11
C ARG A 99 8.48 2.97 -4.71
N PHE A 100 7.84 1.82 -4.53
CA PHE A 100 7.63 1.22 -3.21
C PHE A 100 7.61 -0.30 -3.26
N ILE A 101 8.24 -0.95 -2.29
CA ILE A 101 8.20 -2.41 -2.09
C ILE A 101 7.93 -2.66 -0.60
N GLN A 102 6.89 -3.43 -0.30
CA GLN A 102 6.59 -3.91 1.04
C GLN A 102 6.87 -5.42 1.13
N GLY A 103 7.81 -5.81 1.99
CA GLY A 103 7.97 -7.20 2.43
C GLY A 103 6.95 -7.55 3.50
N ILE A 104 6.26 -8.68 3.37
CA ILE A 104 5.31 -9.19 4.38
C ILE A 104 6.06 -9.97 5.47
N LEU A 105 7.19 -10.58 5.12
CA LEU A 105 8.07 -11.27 6.05
C LEU A 105 9.15 -10.31 6.59
N VAL A 106 9.85 -10.77 7.64
CA VAL A 106 10.86 -9.96 8.34
C VAL A 106 12.11 -9.77 7.49
N GLY A 107 12.62 -10.85 6.89
CA GLY A 107 13.87 -10.85 6.12
C GLY A 107 13.72 -10.15 4.77
N VAL A 108 14.78 -9.44 4.36
CA VAL A 108 14.82 -8.68 3.08
C VAL A 108 16.01 -9.04 2.21
N ASP A 109 16.83 -10.01 2.63
CA ASP A 109 18.06 -10.44 1.97
C ASP A 109 17.85 -10.95 0.53
N HIS A 110 16.63 -11.39 0.23
CA HIS A 110 16.23 -11.84 -1.11
C HIS A 110 15.98 -10.69 -2.10
N ILE A 111 15.90 -9.45 -1.63
CA ILE A 111 15.64 -8.28 -2.48
C ILE A 111 16.94 -7.83 -3.15
N PRO A 112 17.00 -7.68 -4.49
CA PRO A 112 18.21 -7.28 -5.21
C PRO A 112 18.42 -5.76 -5.11
N PHE A 113 18.82 -5.27 -3.93
CA PHE A 113 19.01 -3.84 -3.67
C PHE A 113 19.95 -3.14 -4.66
N GLY A 114 20.95 -3.85 -5.18
CA GLY A 114 21.87 -3.33 -6.20
C GLY A 114 21.23 -3.07 -7.57
N ALA A 115 20.16 -3.80 -7.91
CA ALA A 115 19.43 -3.64 -9.16
C ALA A 115 18.26 -2.64 -9.05
N LEU A 116 17.85 -2.28 -7.82
CA LEU A 116 16.74 -1.36 -7.60
C LEU A 116 17.09 0.09 -7.94
N PRO A 117 16.21 0.83 -8.64
CA PRO A 117 16.38 2.26 -8.79
C PRO A 117 16.42 2.98 -7.43
N ARG A 118 17.33 3.94 -7.26
CA ARG A 118 17.51 4.70 -6.00
C ARG A 118 16.25 5.36 -5.42
N LYS A 119 15.23 5.59 -6.25
CA LYS A 119 13.95 6.18 -5.84
C LYS A 119 13.00 5.19 -5.15
N VAL A 120 13.28 3.90 -5.21
CA VAL A 120 12.41 2.86 -4.66
C VAL A 120 12.64 2.76 -3.17
N VAL A 121 11.58 2.98 -2.39
CA VAL A 121 11.57 2.76 -0.95
C VAL A 121 11.23 1.30 -0.70
N VAL A 122 12.02 0.62 0.14
CA VAL A 122 11.78 -0.76 0.56
C VAL A 122 11.46 -0.75 2.05
N CYS A 123 10.33 -1.34 2.42
CA CYS A 123 9.92 -1.54 3.80
C CYS A 123 9.90 -3.03 4.13
N SER A 124 10.44 -3.39 5.29
CA SER A 124 10.31 -4.73 5.86
C SER A 124 9.17 -4.79 6.87
N ASN A 125 8.80 -6.00 7.27
CA ASN A 125 7.92 -6.24 8.40
C ASN A 125 8.75 -6.49 9.69
N ALA A 126 9.77 -5.66 9.94
CA ALA A 126 10.69 -5.87 11.06
C ALA A 126 9.97 -5.94 12.41
N GLY A 127 10.36 -6.92 13.23
CA GLY A 127 9.77 -7.18 14.54
C GLY A 127 8.47 -7.99 14.50
N ALA A 128 7.90 -8.26 13.32
CA ALA A 128 6.79 -9.18 13.23
C ALA A 128 7.20 -10.59 13.67
N TYR A 129 6.30 -11.25 14.39
CA TYR A 129 6.47 -12.62 14.87
C TYR A 129 7.63 -12.83 15.85
N SER A 130 8.22 -11.78 16.41
CA SER A 130 9.42 -11.93 17.25
C SER A 130 9.17 -12.74 18.52
N LEU A 131 7.98 -12.61 19.11
CA LEU A 131 7.60 -13.37 20.30
C LEU A 131 7.37 -14.84 19.93
N GLU A 132 6.58 -15.08 18.90
CA GLU A 132 6.20 -16.40 18.41
C GLU A 132 7.43 -17.21 17.95
N VAL A 133 8.36 -16.56 17.25
CA VAL A 133 9.64 -17.16 16.86
C VAL A 133 10.51 -17.46 18.09
N GLY A 134 10.52 -16.57 19.09
CA GLY A 134 11.22 -16.79 20.35
C GLY A 134 10.67 -18.00 21.11
N GLU A 135 9.35 -18.08 21.26
CA GLU A 135 8.66 -19.21 21.90
C GLU A 135 8.90 -20.52 21.14
N HIS A 136 8.84 -20.50 19.81
CA HIS A 136 9.12 -21.67 18.99
C HIS A 136 10.56 -22.17 19.14
N ALA A 137 11.53 -21.27 19.16
CA ALA A 137 12.94 -21.61 19.37
C ALA A 137 13.17 -22.27 20.75
N PHE A 138 12.55 -21.74 21.80
CA PHE A 138 12.58 -22.37 23.13
C PHE A 138 11.92 -23.75 23.13
N GLY A 139 10.79 -23.92 22.44
CA GLY A 139 10.12 -25.20 22.30
C GLY A 139 11.01 -26.26 21.63
N LEU A 140 11.71 -25.90 20.55
CA LEU A 140 12.68 -26.78 19.89
C LEU A 140 13.86 -27.14 20.80
N LEU A 141 14.39 -26.17 21.55
CA LEU A 141 15.49 -26.39 22.50
C LEU A 141 15.10 -27.39 23.59
N LEU A 142 13.91 -27.23 24.17
CA LEU A 142 13.39 -28.14 25.20
C LEU A 142 13.05 -29.53 24.63
N SER A 143 12.60 -29.61 23.38
CA SER A 143 12.30 -30.88 22.73
C SER A 143 13.54 -31.71 22.38
N ALA A 144 14.72 -31.08 22.32
CA ALA A 144 15.98 -31.74 21.98
C ALA A 144 16.77 -32.24 23.20
N ALA A 145 16.31 -31.92 24.42
CA ALA A 145 16.93 -32.31 25.70
C ALA A 145 16.39 -33.66 26.19
#